data_AF-A0A0V1I0G5-F1
#
_entry.id   AF-A0A0V1I0G5-F1
#
_cell.length_a   1.000
_cell.length_b   1.000
_cell.length_c   1.000
_cell.angle_alpha   90.00
_cell.angle_beta   90.00
_cell.angle_gamma   90.00
#
_symmetry.space_group_name_H-M   'P 1'
#
loop_
_entity.id
_entity.type
_entity.pdbx_description
1 polymer ?
#
loop_
_entity_poly.entity_id
_entity_poly.type
_entity_poly.pdbx_seq_one_letter_code
_entity_poly.pdbx_strand_id
1 'polypeptide(L)'
;MTAGYPLKRVGMDILGPLEKTPSWNRYVLVLTDYFSKWTAAFPLAHMEASTVAKVLVEKYIAYFGAPDYLHSDQGRSFEASVVLEMCRLFGIRKMRSSPYQQHGNGLEIRFNRKLLDMLCTMVDGNPWQWDDMLPIGMLAYNSSVHESKGVTRAIAILGRELRLPLDVQIGNPPGREAQGLPDYIRETRESIGRVHELARDHLKTQQRRQKCLHDRHAQESCFWPNDRVWLAMRNI
;
A
#
# COMPACT_ATOMS: atom_id res chain seq x y z
N MET A 1 -8.47 -5.69 -11.64
CA MET A 1 -9.61 -5.51 -10.72
C MET A 1 -9.34 -4.34 -9.78
N THR A 2 -10.31 -3.45 -9.59
CA THR A 2 -10.29 -2.35 -8.61
C THR A 2 -10.65 -2.87 -7.22
N ALA A 3 -9.94 -2.41 -6.19
CA ALA A 3 -10.24 -2.75 -4.80
C ALA A 3 -11.43 -1.91 -4.30
N GLY A 4 -12.47 -2.54 -3.74
CA GLY A 4 -13.74 -1.88 -3.38
C GLY A 4 -13.97 -1.64 -1.89
N TYR A 5 -13.14 -2.26 -1.06
CA TYR A 5 -13.12 -2.17 0.41
C TYR A 5 -11.70 -2.48 0.92
N PRO A 6 -11.36 -2.08 2.16
CA PRO A 6 -10.04 -2.36 2.75
C PRO A 6 -9.74 -3.86 2.77
N LEU A 7 -8.48 -4.24 2.56
CA LEU A 7 -8.00 -5.64 2.55
C LEU A 7 -8.57 -6.51 1.44
N LYS A 8 -9.40 -5.98 0.53
CA LYS A 8 -9.76 -6.71 -0.70
C LYS A 8 -8.51 -7.09 -1.49
N ARG A 9 -7.59 -6.14 -1.66
CA ARG A 9 -6.34 -6.38 -2.38
C ARG A 9 -5.22 -5.64 -1.68
N VAL A 10 -4.22 -6.39 -1.25
CA VAL A 10 -2.98 -5.86 -0.71
C VAL A 10 -1.88 -6.23 -1.69
N GLY A 11 -1.06 -5.26 -2.07
CA GLY A 11 0.16 -5.55 -2.81
C GLY A 11 1.36 -5.52 -1.90
N MET A 12 2.35 -6.35 -2.24
CA MET A 12 3.60 -6.44 -1.54
C MET A 12 4.77 -6.29 -2.49
N ASP A 13 5.82 -5.65 -2.01
CA ASP A 13 7.06 -5.42 -2.72
C ASP A 13 8.23 -5.39 -1.73
N ILE A 14 9.45 -5.59 -2.21
CA ILE A 14 10.65 -5.47 -1.39
C ILE A 14 11.52 -4.34 -1.94
N LEU A 15 11.75 -3.32 -1.11
CA LEU A 15 12.71 -2.27 -1.38
C LEU A 15 14.09 -2.67 -0.86
N GLY A 16 15.12 -2.48 -1.68
CA GLY A 16 16.52 -2.64 -1.32
C GLY A 16 17.37 -3.26 -2.43
N PRO A 17 18.64 -3.60 -2.14
CA PRO A 17 19.29 -3.43 -0.84
C PRO A 17 19.54 -1.95 -0.47
N LEU A 18 19.39 -1.63 0.82
CA LEU A 18 19.78 -0.36 1.43
C LEU A 18 21.12 -0.52 2.19
N GLU A 19 21.62 0.60 2.74
CA GLU A 19 22.75 0.55 3.67
C GLU A 19 22.42 -0.33 4.87
N LYS A 20 23.37 -1.15 5.28
CA LYS A 20 23.11 -2.18 6.29
C LYS A 20 23.13 -1.57 7.69
N THR A 21 22.03 -1.70 8.42
CA THR A 21 21.89 -1.11 9.76
C THR A 21 22.61 -1.94 10.84
N PRO A 22 22.84 -1.39 12.05
CA PRO A 22 23.36 -2.15 13.18
C PRO A 22 22.48 -3.36 13.57
N SER A 23 21.18 -3.28 13.29
CA SER A 23 20.20 -4.38 13.46
C SER A 23 20.22 -5.39 12.31
N TRP A 24 21.24 -5.32 11.44
CA TRP A 24 21.46 -6.20 10.28
C TRP A 24 20.40 -6.11 9.19
N ASN A 25 19.55 -5.08 9.22
CA ASN A 25 18.53 -4.88 8.21
C ASN A 25 19.14 -4.29 6.93
N ARG A 26 18.65 -4.75 5.78
CA ARG A 26 19.10 -4.32 4.46
C ARG A 26 17.97 -4.16 3.45
N TYR A 27 16.78 -4.63 3.77
CA TYR A 27 15.62 -4.59 2.87
C TYR A 27 14.40 -4.11 3.64
N VAL A 28 13.38 -3.67 2.92
CA VAL A 28 12.08 -3.29 3.49
C VAL A 28 10.98 -4.02 2.75
N LEU A 29 10.22 -4.86 3.46
CA LEU A 29 8.97 -5.40 2.94
C LEU A 29 7.88 -4.34 3.06
N VAL A 30 7.36 -3.91 1.91
CA VAL A 30 6.29 -2.94 1.82
C VAL A 30 4.99 -3.66 1.51
N LEU A 31 3.94 -3.37 2.26
CA LEU A 31 2.57 -3.84 2.01
C LEU A 31 1.63 -2.66 1.87
N THR A 32 0.94 -2.56 0.73
CA THR A 32 -0.01 -1.47 0.47
C THR A 32 -1.40 -2.00 0.19
N ASP A 33 -2.38 -1.56 0.98
CA ASP A 33 -3.79 -1.82 0.72
C ASP A 33 -4.29 -0.95 -0.44
N TYR A 34 -4.77 -1.57 -1.51
CA TYR A 34 -5.25 -0.86 -2.70
C TYR A 34 -6.51 -0.08 -2.42
N PHE A 35 -7.31 -0.63 -1.49
CA PHE A 35 -8.39 -0.04 -0.71
C PHE A 35 -8.06 1.37 -0.29
N SER A 36 -7.60 1.48 0.95
CA SER A 36 -7.29 2.64 1.79
C SER A 36 -6.02 3.40 1.39
N LYS A 37 -5.13 2.80 0.59
CA LYS A 37 -3.75 3.27 0.36
C LYS A 37 -2.90 3.26 1.62
N TRP A 38 -3.38 2.64 2.70
CA TRP A 38 -2.58 2.38 3.87
C TRP A 38 -1.38 1.53 3.47
N THR A 39 -0.21 1.94 3.94
CA THR A 39 1.03 1.22 3.68
C THR A 39 1.66 0.83 5.01
N ALA A 40 2.15 -0.40 5.08
CA ALA A 40 3.01 -0.89 6.15
C ALA A 40 4.39 -1.18 5.56
N ALA A 41 5.43 -0.91 6.33
CA ALA A 41 6.81 -1.13 5.93
C ALA A 41 7.54 -1.85 7.08
N PHE A 42 8.20 -2.96 6.77
CA PHE A 42 8.87 -3.81 7.75
C PHE A 42 10.33 -4.02 7.34
N PRO A 43 11.30 -3.72 8.22
CA PRO A 43 12.70 -3.97 7.91
C PRO A 43 12.98 -5.47 7.89
N LEU A 44 13.86 -5.89 6.98
CA LEU A 44 14.28 -7.28 6.79
C LEU A 44 15.81 -7.34 6.67
N ALA A 45 16.42 -8.34 7.30
CA ALA A 45 17.84 -8.66 7.11
C ALA A 45 18.11 -9.30 5.74
N HIS A 46 17.20 -10.17 5.27
CA HIS A 46 17.30 -10.88 4.00
C HIS A 46 15.94 -11.12 3.36
N MET A 47 15.95 -11.39 2.06
CA MET A 47 14.74 -11.59 1.23
C MET A 47 14.27 -13.06 1.20
N GLU A 48 14.68 -13.89 2.15
CA GLU A 48 14.26 -15.29 2.17
C GLU A 48 12.74 -15.41 2.32
N ALA A 49 12.13 -16.32 1.56
CA ALA A 49 10.69 -16.49 1.55
C ALA A 49 10.11 -16.88 2.92
N SER A 50 10.87 -17.64 3.72
CA SER A 50 10.52 -17.98 5.11
C SER A 50 10.40 -16.74 5.99
N THR A 51 11.31 -15.77 5.81
CA THR A 51 11.32 -14.50 6.54
C THR A 51 10.16 -13.62 6.12
N VAL A 52 9.90 -13.53 4.81
CA VAL A 52 8.74 -12.81 4.28
C VAL A 52 7.44 -13.40 4.82
N ALA A 53 7.26 -14.72 4.75
CA ALA A 53 6.07 -15.40 5.27
C ALA A 53 5.89 -15.15 6.77
N LYS A 54 6.96 -15.24 7.56
CA LYS A 54 6.93 -14.95 9.01
C LYS A 54 6.45 -13.53 9.28
N VAL A 55 7.04 -12.52 8.62
CA VAL A 55 6.67 -11.12 8.81
C VAL A 55 5.24 -10.85 8.35
N LEU A 56 4.81 -11.44 7.22
CA LEU A 56 3.43 -11.33 6.75
C LEU A 56 2.43 -11.81 7.81
N VAL A 57 2.68 -12.97 8.42
CA VAL A 57 1.79 -13.54 9.44
C VAL A 57 1.86 -12.71 10.73
N GLU A 58 3.06 -12.55 11.30
CA GLU A 58 3.26 -11.98 12.63
C GLU A 58 3.02 -10.47 12.71
N LYS A 59 3.26 -9.73 11.61
CA LYS A 59 3.25 -8.26 11.63
C LYS A 59 2.12 -7.65 10.83
N TYR A 60 1.59 -8.34 9.83
CA TYR A 60 0.50 -7.82 9.00
C TYR A 60 -0.82 -8.53 9.28
N ILE A 61 -0.91 -9.84 9.00
CA ILE A 61 -2.15 -10.61 9.12
C ILE A 61 -2.64 -10.64 10.57
N ALA A 62 -1.76 -10.78 11.56
CA ALA A 62 -2.13 -10.79 12.97
C ALA A 62 -2.82 -9.50 13.46
N TYR A 63 -2.54 -8.35 12.83
CA TYR A 63 -3.05 -7.06 13.27
C TYR A 63 -4.14 -6.48 12.35
N PHE A 64 -4.04 -6.72 11.04
CA PHE A 64 -5.00 -6.22 10.06
C PHE A 64 -6.01 -7.28 9.63
N GLY A 65 -5.66 -8.56 9.71
CA GLY A 65 -6.41 -9.66 9.12
C GLY A 65 -5.89 -10.08 7.75
N ALA A 66 -6.38 -11.22 7.28
CA ALA A 66 -6.02 -11.77 5.98
C ALA A 66 -6.74 -11.01 4.84
N PRO A 67 -6.01 -10.59 3.78
CA PRO A 67 -6.65 -10.00 2.61
C PRO A 67 -7.26 -11.06 1.70
N ASP A 68 -8.25 -10.70 0.88
CA ASP A 68 -8.80 -11.64 -0.10
C ASP A 68 -7.78 -11.98 -1.19
N TYR A 69 -7.01 -10.96 -1.60
CA TYR A 69 -5.99 -11.10 -2.63
C TYR A 69 -4.66 -10.46 -2.20
N LEU A 70 -3.58 -11.23 -2.33
CA LEU A 70 -2.21 -10.75 -2.13
C LEU A 70 -1.51 -10.67 -3.49
N HIS A 71 -1.06 -9.47 -3.86
CA HIS A 71 -0.43 -9.19 -5.16
C HIS A 71 1.06 -8.92 -4.99
N SER A 72 1.89 -9.44 -5.89
CA SER A 72 3.32 -9.10 -5.93
C SER A 72 3.86 -9.22 -7.35
N ASP A 73 5.12 -8.85 -7.54
CA ASP A 73 5.89 -9.34 -8.68
C ASP A 73 6.19 -10.85 -8.58
N GLN A 74 6.93 -11.36 -9.57
CA GLN A 74 7.35 -12.77 -9.64
C GLN A 74 8.69 -13.02 -8.93
N GLY A 75 9.07 -12.18 -7.97
CA GLY A 75 10.27 -12.36 -7.16
C GLY A 75 10.27 -13.71 -6.43
N ARG A 76 11.43 -14.35 -6.36
CA ARG A 76 11.59 -15.68 -5.72
C ARG A 76 11.08 -15.72 -4.29
N SER A 77 11.23 -14.61 -3.56
CA SER A 77 10.76 -14.44 -2.19
C SER A 77 9.25 -14.60 -2.04
N PHE A 78 8.48 -14.32 -3.10
CA PHE A 78 7.02 -14.31 -3.08
C PHE A 78 6.38 -15.53 -3.76
N GLU A 79 7.10 -16.18 -4.68
CA GLU A 79 6.61 -17.35 -5.42
C GLU A 79 7.10 -18.68 -4.81
N ALA A 80 7.87 -18.64 -3.73
CA ALA A 80 8.29 -19.85 -3.01
C ALA A 80 7.11 -20.57 -2.35
N SER A 81 7.23 -21.90 -2.22
CA SER A 81 6.18 -22.78 -1.67
C SER A 81 5.67 -22.34 -0.31
N VAL A 82 6.53 -21.85 0.58
CA VAL A 82 6.14 -21.40 1.92
C VAL A 82 5.13 -20.24 1.88
N VAL A 83 5.27 -19.28 0.96
CA VAL A 83 4.34 -18.16 0.80
C VAL A 83 3.05 -18.62 0.14
N LEU A 84 3.13 -19.50 -0.85
CA LEU A 84 1.96 -20.06 -1.53
C LEU A 84 1.12 -20.92 -0.58
N GLU A 85 1.77 -21.74 0.24
CA GLU A 85 1.11 -22.61 1.22
C GLU A 85 0.51 -21.80 2.36
N MET A 86 1.22 -20.77 2.84
CA MET A 86 0.65 -19.77 3.75
C MET A 86 -0.63 -19.17 3.14
N CYS A 87 -0.59 -18.67 1.90
CA CYS A 87 -1.77 -18.13 1.25
C CYS A 87 -2.92 -19.15 1.20
N ARG A 88 -2.63 -20.41 0.87
CA ARG A 88 -3.62 -21.50 0.83
C ARG A 88 -4.28 -21.72 2.19
N LEU A 89 -3.49 -21.79 3.27
CA LEU A 89 -3.98 -22.04 4.62
C LEU A 89 -4.86 -20.91 5.16
N PHE A 90 -4.53 -19.65 4.83
CA PHE A 90 -5.31 -18.48 5.23
C PHE A 90 -6.45 -18.13 4.25
N GLY A 91 -6.67 -18.92 3.19
CA GLY A 91 -7.70 -18.65 2.17
C GLY A 91 -7.42 -17.43 1.30
N ILE A 92 -6.16 -16.95 1.26
CA ILE A 92 -5.71 -15.79 0.50
C ILE A 92 -5.46 -16.18 -0.95
N ARG A 93 -6.01 -15.44 -1.91
CA ARG A 93 -5.73 -15.67 -3.34
C ARG A 93 -4.47 -14.93 -3.77
N LYS A 94 -3.39 -15.67 -4.05
CA LYS A 94 -2.16 -15.10 -4.61
C LYS A 94 -2.37 -14.62 -6.04
N MET A 95 -2.00 -13.38 -6.31
CA MET A 95 -1.93 -12.79 -7.65
C MET A 95 -0.49 -12.39 -7.97
N ARG A 96 -0.16 -12.32 -9.26
CA ARG A 96 1.15 -11.89 -9.75
C ARG A 96 1.01 -10.88 -10.88
N SER A 97 1.98 -9.96 -11.00
CA SER A 97 2.09 -9.15 -12.20
C SER A 97 2.56 -10.01 -13.39
N SER A 98 2.16 -9.62 -14.60
CA SER A 98 2.76 -10.16 -15.82
C SER A 98 4.16 -9.56 -15.97
N PRO A 99 5.18 -10.33 -16.40
CA PRO A 99 6.55 -9.83 -16.55
C PRO A 99 6.67 -8.54 -17.38
N TYR A 100 5.75 -8.36 -18.34
CA TYR A 100 5.73 -7.23 -19.28
C TYR A 100 4.69 -6.15 -18.93
N GLN A 101 3.88 -6.31 -17.88
CA GLN A 101 2.89 -5.32 -17.44
C GLN A 101 3.21 -4.79 -16.04
N GLN A 102 4.27 -4.00 -15.97
CA GLN A 102 4.69 -3.20 -14.80
C GLN A 102 3.59 -2.24 -14.29
N HIS A 103 2.57 -1.95 -15.10
CA HIS A 103 1.44 -1.08 -14.75
C HIS A 103 0.62 -1.54 -13.53
N GLY A 104 0.65 -2.85 -13.21
CA GLY A 104 -0.04 -3.42 -12.05
C GLY A 104 0.60 -3.08 -10.69
N ASN A 105 1.93 -2.88 -10.68
CA ASN A 105 2.77 -2.66 -9.48
C ASN A 105 3.10 -1.17 -9.26
N GLY A 106 2.42 -0.26 -9.98
CA GLY A 106 2.79 1.14 -9.95
C GLY A 106 2.54 1.83 -8.60
N LEU A 107 1.72 1.27 -7.72
CA LEU A 107 1.45 1.89 -6.41
C LEU A 107 2.60 1.66 -5.44
N GLU A 108 3.09 0.44 -5.36
CA GLU A 108 4.21 0.01 -4.52
C GLU A 108 5.50 0.67 -4.99
N ILE A 109 5.77 0.65 -6.30
CA ILE A 109 6.96 1.29 -6.88
C ILE A 109 6.98 2.80 -6.60
N ARG A 110 5.84 3.50 -6.76
CA ARG A 110 5.75 4.93 -6.42
C ARG A 110 5.93 5.16 -4.92
N PHE A 111 5.39 4.29 -4.09
CA PHE A 111 5.58 4.37 -2.65
C PHE A 111 7.04 4.15 -2.26
N ASN A 112 7.74 3.16 -2.83
CA ASN A 112 9.14 2.89 -2.53
C ASN A 112 10.01 4.13 -2.77
N ARG A 113 9.80 4.84 -3.89
CA ARG A 113 10.47 6.12 -4.14
C ARG A 113 10.15 7.15 -3.05
N LYS A 114 8.87 7.31 -2.70
CA LYS A 114 8.46 8.25 -1.66
C LYS A 114 9.03 7.88 -0.29
N LEU A 115 9.13 6.58 0.02
CA LEU A 115 9.71 6.06 1.25
C LEU A 115 11.19 6.40 1.33
N LEU A 116 11.94 6.18 0.25
CA LEU A 116 13.35 6.60 0.17
C LEU A 116 13.49 8.10 0.41
N ASP A 117 12.69 8.94 -0.25
CA ASP A 117 12.76 10.40 -0.06
C ASP A 117 12.50 10.81 1.40
N MET A 118 11.51 10.18 2.05
CA MET A 118 11.21 10.42 3.48
C MET A 118 12.36 9.95 4.37
N LEU A 119 12.87 8.74 4.16
CA LEU A 119 13.96 8.19 4.96
C LEU A 119 15.23 9.02 4.80
N CYS A 120 15.62 9.40 3.58
CA CYS A 120 16.77 10.27 3.32
C CYS A 120 16.67 11.60 4.06
N THR A 121 15.46 12.15 4.21
CA THR A 121 15.24 13.39 4.97
C THR A 121 15.35 13.16 6.48
N MET A 122 14.88 12.01 6.98
CA MET A 122 14.83 11.72 8.42
C MET A 122 16.15 11.24 9.02
N VAL A 123 17.01 10.59 8.23
CA VAL A 123 18.25 9.99 8.73
C VAL A 123 19.38 11.00 8.97
N ASP A 124 19.19 12.28 8.64
CA ASP A 124 20.11 13.40 8.93
C ASP A 124 21.61 13.08 8.73
N GLY A 125 21.96 12.50 7.57
CA GLY A 125 23.34 12.13 7.24
C GLY A 125 23.84 10.82 7.85
N ASN A 126 23.02 10.10 8.63
CA ASN A 126 23.32 8.79 9.20
C ASN A 126 22.50 7.67 8.52
N PRO A 127 22.92 7.20 7.33
CA PRO A 127 22.14 6.24 6.54
C PRO A 127 21.97 4.88 7.24
N TRP A 128 22.71 4.58 8.31
CA TRP A 128 22.64 3.31 9.03
C TRP A 128 21.43 3.20 9.98
N GLN A 129 20.66 4.28 10.15
CA GLN A 129 19.53 4.37 11.10
C GLN A 129 18.15 4.38 10.42
N TRP A 130 18.08 4.05 9.13
CA TRP A 130 16.82 4.13 8.38
C TRP A 130 15.73 3.21 8.96
N ASP A 131 16.10 2.08 9.56
CA ASP A 131 15.15 1.11 10.13
C ASP A 131 14.52 1.62 11.43
N ASP A 132 15.27 2.35 12.25
CA ASP A 132 14.76 3.03 13.45
C ASP A 132 13.78 4.17 13.09
N MET A 133 14.00 4.84 11.95
CA MET A 133 13.13 5.93 11.49
C MET A 133 11.86 5.43 10.80
N LEU A 134 11.84 4.18 10.34
CA LEU A 134 10.75 3.60 9.55
C LEU A 134 9.38 3.72 10.25
N PRO A 135 9.21 3.39 11.55
CA PRO A 135 7.90 3.51 12.22
C PRO A 135 7.36 4.94 12.25
N ILE A 136 8.22 5.93 12.50
CA ILE A 136 7.83 7.34 12.53
C ILE A 136 7.49 7.84 11.13
N GLY A 137 8.26 7.43 10.11
CA GLY A 137 7.95 7.71 8.71
C GLY A 137 6.59 7.14 8.28
N MET A 138 6.28 5.91 8.69
CA MET A 138 4.98 5.29 8.40
C MET A 138 3.83 5.95 9.13
N LEU A 139 4.03 6.41 10.38
CA LEU A 139 3.04 7.19 11.11
C LEU A 139 2.69 8.48 10.35
N ALA A 140 3.69 9.26 9.96
CA ALA A 140 3.51 10.50 9.21
C ALA A 140 2.86 10.26 7.83
N TYR A 141 3.28 9.20 7.13
CA TYR A 141 2.72 8.85 5.84
C TYR A 141 1.23 8.46 5.93
N ASN A 142 0.87 7.64 6.93
CA ASN A 142 -0.49 7.14 7.07
C ASN A 142 -1.48 8.15 7.67
N SER A 143 -1.00 9.14 8.43
CA SER A 143 -1.81 10.28 8.91
C SER A 143 -1.97 11.39 7.87
N SER A 144 -1.17 11.40 6.79
CA SER A 144 -1.27 12.40 5.73
C SER A 144 -2.46 12.13 4.79
N VAL A 145 -3.13 13.20 4.33
CA VAL A 145 -4.19 13.13 3.32
C VAL A 145 -3.64 12.58 2.01
N HIS A 146 -4.31 11.59 1.42
CA HIS A 146 -3.95 11.05 0.12
C HIS A 146 -4.68 11.81 -1.00
N GLU A 147 -3.94 12.43 -1.92
CA GLU A 147 -4.47 13.26 -3.01
C GLU A 147 -5.60 12.60 -3.80
N SER A 148 -5.41 11.36 -4.27
CA SER A 148 -6.44 10.67 -5.07
C SER A 148 -7.78 10.40 -4.37
N LYS A 149 -7.84 10.56 -3.05
CA LYS A 149 -9.02 10.24 -2.24
C LYS A 149 -9.58 11.39 -1.41
N GLY A 150 -8.78 12.42 -1.16
CA GLY A 150 -9.17 13.54 -0.31
C GLY A 150 -9.30 13.19 1.18
N VAL A 151 -8.89 12.00 1.62
CA VAL A 151 -8.91 11.57 3.03
C VAL A 151 -7.57 10.96 3.43
N THR A 152 -7.29 10.88 4.73
CA THR A 152 -6.10 10.20 5.25
C THR A 152 -6.20 8.68 5.02
N ARG A 153 -5.06 7.99 5.03
CA ARG A 153 -5.05 6.53 4.92
C ARG A 153 -5.59 5.89 6.20
N ALA A 154 -5.29 6.52 7.34
CA ALA A 154 -5.76 6.14 8.66
C ALA A 154 -7.28 6.09 8.75
N ILE A 155 -7.98 7.18 8.41
CA ILE A 155 -9.45 7.21 8.48
C ILE A 155 -10.08 6.17 7.53
N ALA A 156 -9.48 5.94 6.36
CA ALA A 156 -10.00 5.00 5.38
C ALA A 156 -9.92 3.52 5.81
N ILE A 157 -8.95 3.14 6.64
CA ILE A 157 -8.76 1.75 7.11
C ILE A 157 -9.22 1.54 8.56
N LEU A 158 -8.91 2.47 9.47
CA LEU A 158 -9.20 2.36 10.91
C LEU A 158 -10.53 3.01 11.30
N GLY A 159 -11.10 3.87 10.44
CA GLY A 159 -12.26 4.69 10.79
C GLY A 159 -12.00 5.80 11.80
N ARG A 160 -10.74 6.03 12.14
CA ARG A 160 -10.28 7.13 12.98
C ARG A 160 -8.93 7.65 12.51
N GLU A 161 -8.63 8.89 12.85
CA GLU A 161 -7.30 9.44 12.63
C GLU A 161 -6.27 8.83 13.60
N LEU A 162 -5.03 8.74 13.12
CA LEU A 162 -3.89 8.46 13.99
C LEU A 162 -3.57 9.74 14.78
N ARG A 163 -3.36 9.60 16.09
CA ARG A 163 -2.89 10.71 16.92
C ARG A 163 -1.37 10.76 16.83
N LEU A 164 -0.84 11.91 16.42
CA LEU A 164 0.58 12.21 16.45
C LEU A 164 0.98 12.63 17.88
N PRO A 165 2.25 12.47 18.27
CA PRO A 165 2.73 12.97 19.55
C PRO A 165 2.39 14.45 19.80
N LEU A 166 2.43 15.26 18.74
CA LEU A 166 2.06 16.68 18.79
C LEU A 166 0.56 16.88 19.08
N ASP A 167 -0.33 16.05 18.53
CA ASP A 167 -1.78 16.14 18.80
C ASP A 167 -2.09 15.92 20.29
N VAL A 168 -1.32 15.05 20.94
CA VAL A 168 -1.43 14.78 22.38
C VAL A 168 -0.95 15.98 23.20
N GLN A 169 0.16 16.60 22.80
CA GLN A 169 0.72 17.76 23.49
C GLN A 169 -0.16 19.01 23.37
N ILE A 170 -0.75 19.24 22.18
CA ILE A 170 -1.63 20.39 21.92
C ILE A 170 -3.02 20.17 22.53
N GLY A 171 -3.39 18.92 22.85
CA GLY A 171 -4.70 18.59 23.40
C GLY A 171 -5.81 18.81 22.37
N ASN A 172 -5.56 18.44 21.10
CA ASN A 172 -6.57 18.48 20.05
C ASN A 172 -7.86 17.84 20.62
N PRO A 173 -9.00 18.57 20.62
CA PRO A 173 -10.16 18.14 21.37
C PRO A 173 -10.55 16.75 20.86
N PRO A 174 -10.81 15.77 21.75
CA PRO A 174 -11.46 14.56 21.31
C PRO A 174 -12.70 14.99 20.54
N GLY A 175 -12.91 14.42 19.35
CA GLY A 175 -14.20 14.53 18.69
C GLY A 175 -15.32 14.17 19.67
N ARG A 176 -16.54 14.61 19.38
CA ARG A 176 -17.74 14.41 20.22
C ARG A 176 -17.64 13.10 21.03
N GLU A 177 -17.58 13.22 22.36
CA GLU A 177 -17.48 12.02 23.20
C GLU A 177 -18.74 11.19 23.02
N ALA A 178 -18.56 9.96 22.56
CA ALA A 178 -19.67 9.03 22.44
C ALA A 178 -20.22 8.73 23.84
N GLN A 179 -21.55 8.65 23.96
CA GLN A 179 -22.22 8.39 25.24
C GLN A 179 -21.99 6.96 25.77
N GLY A 180 -21.37 6.10 24.95
CA GLY A 180 -20.94 4.75 25.31
C GLY A 180 -20.34 3.99 24.13
N LEU A 181 -19.86 2.77 24.39
CA LEU A 181 -19.28 1.91 23.36
C LEU A 181 -20.23 1.59 22.18
N PRO A 182 -21.54 1.30 22.41
CA PRO A 182 -22.47 1.06 21.30
C PRO A 182 -22.63 2.27 20.38
N ASP A 183 -22.74 3.48 20.95
CA ASP A 183 -22.82 4.72 20.19
C ASP A 183 -21.53 4.99 19.43
N TYR A 184 -20.37 4.78 20.07
CA TYR A 184 -19.08 4.90 19.40
C TYR A 184 -18.96 3.96 18.19
N ILE A 185 -19.38 2.70 18.33
CA ILE A 185 -19.36 1.72 17.23
C ILE A 185 -20.30 2.17 16.11
N ARG A 186 -21.50 2.64 16.44
CA ARG A 186 -22.50 3.12 15.47
C ARG A 186 -21.99 4.34 14.71
N GLU A 187 -21.55 5.37 15.43
CA GLU A 187 -20.99 6.61 14.86
C GLU A 187 -19.77 6.33 13.99
N THR A 188 -18.86 5.46 14.47
CA THR A 188 -17.67 5.05 13.70
C THR A 188 -18.06 4.32 12.43
N ARG A 189 -19.04 3.39 12.48
CA ARG A 189 -19.52 2.67 11.29
C ARG A 189 -20.14 3.62 10.27
N GLU A 190 -20.98 4.55 10.71
CA GLU A 190 -21.59 5.57 9.85
C GLU A 190 -20.55 6.53 9.26
N SER A 191 -19.53 6.90 10.05
CA SER A 191 -18.41 7.72 9.59
C SER A 191 -17.57 7.01 8.53
N ILE A 192 -17.18 5.75 8.78
CA ILE A 192 -16.46 4.90 7.81
C ILE A 192 -17.26 4.77 6.51
N GLY A 193 -18.57 4.53 6.60
CA GLY A 193 -19.45 4.43 5.44
C GLY A 193 -19.36 5.67 4.55
N ARG A 194 -19.51 6.86 5.15
CA ARG A 194 -19.38 8.15 4.47
C ARG A 194 -17.99 8.37 3.87
N VAL A 195 -16.93 8.05 4.62
CA VAL A 195 -15.54 8.14 4.14
C VAL A 195 -15.31 7.23 2.94
N HIS A 196 -15.84 6.01 2.96
CA HIS A 196 -15.70 5.06 1.85
C HIS A 196 -16.46 5.52 0.60
N GLU A 197 -17.64 6.13 0.75
CA GLU A 197 -18.36 6.76 -0.36
C GLU A 197 -17.58 7.93 -0.96
N LEU A 198 -17.14 8.87 -0.13
CA LEU A 198 -16.31 10.00 -0.55
C LEU A 198 -15.03 9.56 -1.26
N ALA A 199 -14.34 8.55 -0.72
CA ALA A 199 -13.14 8.00 -1.32
C ALA A 199 -13.42 7.37 -2.69
N ARG A 200 -14.57 6.69 -2.87
CA ARG A 200 -14.96 6.11 -4.17
C ARG A 200 -15.25 7.20 -5.20
N ASP A 201 -15.92 8.28 -4.81
CA ASP A 201 -16.26 9.35 -5.75
C ASP A 201 -15.04 10.19 -6.15
N HIS A 202 -14.13 10.46 -5.22
CA HIS A 202 -12.83 11.03 -5.54
C HIS A 202 -12.04 10.11 -6.48
N LEU A 203 -12.00 8.80 -6.21
CA LEU A 203 -11.28 7.86 -7.05
C LEU A 203 -11.83 7.82 -8.49
N LYS A 204 -13.17 7.83 -8.67
CA LYS A 204 -13.81 7.93 -9.99
C LYS A 204 -13.42 9.23 -10.70
N THR A 205 -13.46 10.35 -9.98
CA THR A 205 -13.15 11.68 -10.53
C THR A 205 -11.69 11.77 -10.97
N GLN A 206 -10.77 11.26 -10.15
CA GLN A 206 -9.34 11.23 -10.44
C GLN A 206 -9.01 10.25 -11.57
N GLN A 207 -9.68 9.08 -11.64
CA GLN A 207 -9.56 8.18 -12.78
C GLN A 207 -9.99 8.85 -14.09
N ARG A 208 -11.10 9.60 -14.09
CA ARG A 208 -11.52 10.38 -15.27
C ARG A 208 -10.48 11.43 -15.63
N ARG A 209 -9.98 12.19 -14.66
CA ARG A 209 -8.94 13.20 -14.88
C ARG A 209 -7.66 12.59 -15.46
N GLN A 210 -7.21 11.47 -14.90
CA GLN A 210 -5.99 10.80 -15.34
C GLN A 210 -6.16 10.17 -16.72
N LYS A 211 -7.35 9.64 -17.03
CA LYS A 211 -7.70 9.22 -18.39
C LYS A 211 -7.64 10.41 -19.36
N CYS A 212 -8.30 11.52 -19.07
CA CYS A 212 -8.25 12.71 -19.94
C CYS A 212 -6.83 13.23 -20.16
N LEU A 213 -5.98 13.23 -19.12
CA LEU A 213 -4.58 13.63 -19.24
C LEU A 213 -3.77 12.63 -20.07
N HIS A 214 -4.01 11.34 -19.89
CA HIS A 214 -3.36 10.30 -20.69
C HIS A 214 -3.78 10.40 -22.17
N ASP A 215 -5.08 10.53 -22.44
CA ASP A 215 -5.64 10.67 -23.78
C ASP A 215 -5.13 11.94 -24.47
N ARG A 216 -4.87 13.04 -23.74
CA ARG A 216 -4.25 14.27 -24.27
C ARG A 216 -2.82 14.09 -24.74
N HIS A 217 -2.07 13.19 -24.11
CA HIS A 217 -0.68 12.88 -24.46
C HIS A 217 -0.56 11.61 -25.32
N ALA A 218 -1.66 10.89 -25.55
CA ALA A 218 -1.70 9.76 -26.44
C ALA A 218 -1.65 10.28 -27.88
N GLN A 219 -0.58 9.97 -28.61
CA GLN A 219 -0.60 10.09 -30.06
C GLN A 219 -1.58 9.05 -30.59
N GLU A 220 -2.72 9.51 -31.11
CA GLU A 220 -3.58 8.66 -31.94
C GLU A 220 -2.74 8.16 -33.11
N SER A 221 -2.43 6.86 -33.10
CA SER A 221 -1.75 6.22 -34.21
C SER A 221 -2.81 5.99 -35.30
N CYS A 222 -2.86 6.86 -36.30
CA CYS A 222 -3.62 6.61 -37.51
C CYS A 222 -2.93 5.50 -38.30
N PHE A 223 -3.58 4.34 -38.40
CA PHE A 223 -3.10 3.22 -39.22
C PHE A 223 -3.83 3.18 -40.54
N TRP A 224 -3.09 3.00 -41.63
CA TRP A 224 -3.61 2.81 -42.97
C TRP A 224 -3.52 1.33 -43.37
N PRO A 225 -4.33 0.87 -44.34
CA PRO A 225 -4.17 -0.47 -44.91
C PRO A 225 -2.72 -0.68 -45.39
N ASN A 226 -2.07 -1.75 -44.91
CA ASN A 226 -0.65 -2.14 -45.07
C ASN A 226 0.36 -1.62 -44.02
N ASP A 227 -0.07 -0.87 -42.99
CA ASP A 227 0.83 -0.53 -41.88
C ASP A 227 1.21 -1.77 -41.05
N ARG A 228 2.51 -1.93 -40.78
CA ARG A 228 3.02 -3.00 -39.92
C ARG A 228 2.82 -2.63 -38.47
N VAL A 229 1.89 -3.29 -37.81
CA VAL A 229 1.64 -3.16 -36.36
C VAL A 229 2.18 -4.37 -35.61
N TRP A 230 2.62 -4.14 -34.38
CA TRP A 230 3.10 -5.21 -33.50
C TRP A 230 1.94 -6.12 -33.10
N LEU A 231 2.04 -7.40 -33.49
CA LEU A 231 1.05 -8.42 -33.10
C LEU A 231 1.40 -8.95 -31.70
N ALA A 232 0.61 -8.58 -30.69
CA ALA A 232 0.75 -9.14 -29.35
C ALA A 232 0.17 -10.57 -29.31
N MET A 233 0.99 -11.57 -29.60
CA MET A 233 0.58 -12.98 -29.49
C MET A 233 0.44 -13.38 -28.02
N ARG A 234 -0.78 -13.68 -27.60
CA ARG A 234 -1.05 -14.35 -26.31
C ARG A 234 -0.85 -15.85 -26.54
N ASN A 235 0.23 -16.41 -26.02
CA ASN A 235 0.37 -17.86 -25.94
C ASN A 235 -0.70 -18.39 -24.97
N ILE A 236 -1.55 -19.28 -25.48
CA ILE A 236 -2.62 -19.99 -24.77
C ILE A 236 -2.00 -20.94 -23.74
#